data_AF-A0AA50V3S0-F1
#
_entry.id   AF-A0AA50V3S0-F1
#
_cell.length_a   1.000
_cell.length_b   1.000
_cell.length_c   1.000
_cell.angle_alpha   90.00
_cell.angle_beta   90.00
_cell.angle_gamma   90.00
#
_symmetry.space_group_name_H-M   'P 1'
#
loop_
_entity.id
_entity.type
_entity.pdbx_description
1 polymer ?
#
loop_
_entity_poly.entity_id
_entity_poly.type
_entity_poly.pdbx_seq_one_letter_code
_entity_poly.pdbx_strand_id
1 'polypeptide(L)' 'QLEGEIAEEWNVENMDTLMPLVRDVVTFDMQHSAEIQACDLLMEIDRLDLLTQHMDESNYPRVCLY' A
#
# COMPACT_ATOMS: atom_id res chain seq x y z
N GLN A 1 -1.24 -2.82 -12.03
CA GLN A 1 -2.27 -3.79 -12.52
C GLN A 1 -2.52 -4.84 -11.44
N LEU A 2 -1.47 -5.31 -10.76
CA LEU A 2 -1.59 -6.17 -9.58
C LEU A 2 -2.32 -5.51 -8.40
N GLU A 3 -2.06 -4.22 -8.15
CA GLU A 3 -2.63 -3.45 -7.05
C GLU A 3 -4.15 -3.37 -7.15
N GLY A 4 -4.66 -3.09 -8.36
CA GLY A 4 -6.10 -3.07 -8.63
C GLY A 4 -6.76 -4.44 -8.46
N GLU A 5 -6.10 -5.52 -8.88
CA GLU A 5 -6.60 -6.90 -8.65
C GLU A 5 -6.66 -7.24 -7.15
N ILE A 6 -5.64 -6.84 -6.38
CA ILE A 6 -5.62 -7.02 -4.92
C ILE A 6 -6.76 -6.23 -4.26
N ALA A 7 -7.00 -4.99 -4.69
CA ALA A 7 -8.06 -4.16 -4.17
C ALA A 7 -9.46 -4.70 -4.50
N GLU A 8 -9.66 -5.20 -5.73
CA GLU A 8 -10.93 -5.82 -6.15
C GLU A 8 -11.25 -7.10 -5.35
N GLU A 9 -10.24 -7.91 -5.02
CA GLU A 9 -10.40 -9.14 -4.24
C GLU A 9 -10.42 -8.91 -2.71
N TRP A 10 -10.20 -7.67 -2.26
CA TRP A 10 -10.13 -7.34 -0.85
C TRP A 10 -11.49 -7.41 -0.16
N ASN A 11 -11.65 -8.38 0.74
CA ASN A 11 -12.85 -8.54 1.55
C ASN A 11 -12.52 -9.21 2.90
N VAL A 12 -13.52 -9.28 3.79
CA VAL A 12 -13.35 -9.82 5.15
C VAL A 12 -12.93 -11.30 5.16
N GLU A 13 -13.28 -12.08 4.13
CA GLU A 13 -12.95 -13.51 4.04
C GLU A 13 -11.51 -13.72 3.55
N ASN A 14 -11.02 -12.84 2.68
CA ASN A 14 -9.74 -12.97 2.01
C ASN A 14 -8.63 -12.08 2.59
N MET A 15 -8.97 -11.08 3.41
CA MET A 15 -8.03 -10.06 3.89
C MET A 15 -6.81 -10.65 4.60
N ASP A 16 -6.98 -11.70 5.41
CA ASP A 16 -5.87 -12.31 6.15
C ASP A 16 -4.89 -13.04 5.22
N THR A 17 -5.40 -13.59 4.11
CA THR A 17 -4.60 -14.26 3.09
C THR A 17 -3.89 -13.25 2.19
N LEU A 18 -4.53 -12.12 1.90
CA LEU A 18 -3.98 -11.06 1.05
C LEU A 18 -3.05 -10.11 1.81
N MET A 19 -3.17 -10.00 3.13
CA MET A 19 -2.38 -9.09 3.97
C MET A 19 -0.86 -9.20 3.77
N PRO A 20 -0.26 -10.40 3.69
CA PRO A 20 1.18 -10.52 3.41
C PRO A 20 1.55 -9.96 2.04
N LEU A 21 0.74 -10.23 1.02
CA LEU A 21 0.96 -9.74 -0.34
C LEU A 21 0.87 -8.21 -0.40
N VAL A 22 -0.14 -7.61 0.26
CA VAL A 22 -0.27 -6.15 0.37
C VAL A 22 0.98 -5.54 1.00
N ARG A 23 1.49 -6.12 2.10
CA ARG A 23 2.70 -5.62 2.77
C ARG A 23 3.94 -5.70 1.87
N ASP A 24 4.08 -6.79 1.12
CA ASP A 24 5.19 -6.97 0.19
C ASP A 24 5.14 -5.95 -0.94
N VAL A 25 3.96 -5.72 -1.53
CA VAL A 25 3.73 -4.71 -2.59
C VAL A 25 4.01 -3.30 -2.07
N VAL A 26 3.44 -2.92 -0.93
CA VAL A 26 3.65 -1.58 -0.33
C VAL A 26 5.13 -1.36 -0.01
N THR A 27 5.82 -2.36 0.54
CA THR A 27 7.26 -2.25 0.82
C THR A 27 8.05 -2.05 -0.46
N PHE A 28 7.74 -2.81 -1.50
CA PHE A 28 8.39 -2.68 -2.80
C PHE A 28 8.18 -1.28 -3.38
N ASP A 29 6.95 -0.81 -3.42
CA ASP A 29 6.59 0.49 -3.99
C ASP A 29 7.25 1.66 -3.24
N MET A 30 7.24 1.61 -1.91
CA MET A 30 7.84 2.63 -1.05
C MET A 30 9.38 2.70 -1.21
N GLN A 31 10.02 1.61 -1.64
CA GLN A 31 11.46 1.56 -1.92
C GLN A 31 11.83 1.95 -3.36
N HIS A 32 10.86 1.94 -4.29
CA HIS A 32 11.10 2.14 -5.73
C HIS A 32 10.47 3.44 -6.26
N SER A 33 10.23 4.43 -5.38
CA SER A 33 9.64 5.73 -5.74
C SER A 33 8.24 5.61 -6.36
N ALA A 34 7.48 4.58 -5.95
CA ALA A 34 6.09 4.34 -6.36
C ALA A 34 5.12 4.57 -5.18
N GLU A 35 5.41 5.56 -4.34
CA GLU A 35 4.70 5.73 -3.07
C GLU A 35 3.25 6.14 -3.24
N ILE A 36 2.94 6.81 -4.35
CA ILE A 36 1.57 7.19 -4.72
C ILE A 36 0.74 5.94 -4.99
N GLN A 37 1.29 4.96 -5.71
CA GLN A 37 0.63 3.67 -5.97
C GLN A 37 0.38 2.90 -4.67
N ALA A 38 1.37 2.88 -3.76
CA ALA A 38 1.18 2.29 -2.43
C ALA A 38 0.09 3.00 -1.63
N CYS A 39 0.02 4.33 -1.69
CA CYS A 39 -1.02 5.12 -1.03
C CYS A 39 -2.41 4.81 -1.61
N ASP A 40 -2.53 4.73 -2.93
CA ASP A 40 -3.80 4.41 -3.61
C ASP A 40 -4.30 3.03 -3.23
N LEU A 41 -3.44 2.00 -3.29
CA LEU A 41 -3.78 0.64 -2.87
C LEU A 41 -4.28 0.62 -1.42
N LEU A 42 -3.53 1.23 -0.50
CA LEU A 42 -3.89 1.25 0.93
C LEU A 42 -5.16 2.07 1.20
N MET A 43 -5.45 3.08 0.38
CA MET A 43 -6.70 3.85 0.46
C MET A 43 -7.89 3.01 0.00
N GLU A 44 -7.76 2.27 -1.11
CA GLU A 44 -8.83 1.42 -1.65
C GLU A 44 -9.24 0.30 -0.68
N ILE A 45 -8.28 -0.25 0.07
CA ILE A 45 -8.52 -1.35 1.02
C ILE A 45 -8.76 -0.89 2.48
N ASP A 46 -8.81 0.43 2.72
CA ASP A 46 -8.94 1.06 4.04
C ASP A 46 -7.89 0.54 5.06
N ARG A 47 -6.61 0.60 4.65
CA ARG A 47 -5.43 0.21 5.45
C ARG A 47 -4.30 1.24 5.41
N LEU A 48 -4.66 2.53 5.36
CA LEU A 48 -3.70 3.63 5.42
C LEU A 48 -2.84 3.62 6.70
N ASP A 49 -3.26 2.91 7.75
CA ASP A 49 -2.46 2.69 8.96
C ASP A 49 -1.10 2.04 8.67
N LEU A 50 -1.00 1.23 7.62
CA LEU A 50 0.23 0.56 7.21
C LEU A 50 1.28 1.53 6.65
N LEU A 51 0.88 2.69 6.09
CA LEU A 51 1.84 3.67 5.53
C LEU A 51 2.91 4.07 6.54
N THR A 52 2.51 4.28 7.79
CA THR A 52 3.42 4.70 8.87
C THR A 52 4.59 3.75 9.10
N GLN A 53 4.43 2.47 8.75
CA GLN A 53 5.47 1.43 8.89
C GLN A 53 6.52 1.50 7.78
N HIS A 54 6.20 2.18 6.67
CA HIS A 54 7.02 2.25 5.47
C HIS A 54 7.52 3.68 5.17
N MET A 55 7.17 4.66 6.01
CA MET A 55 7.59 6.05 5.86
C MET A 55 9.01 6.29 6.35
N ASP A 56 9.79 7.01 5.53
CA ASP A 56 11.13 7.48 5.86
C ASP A 56 11.37 8.90 5.31
N GLU A 57 12.52 9.51 5.61
CA GLU A 57 12.85 10.87 5.17
C GLU A 57 12.84 11.04 3.63
N SER A 58 13.06 9.96 2.88
CA SER A 58 13.18 9.97 1.43
C SER A 58 11.83 9.95 0.70
N ASN A 59 10.81 9.32 1.31
CA ASN A 59 9.47 9.21 0.74
C ASN A 59 8.44 10.15 1.40
N TYR A 60 8.69 10.60 2.63
CA TYR A 60 7.82 11.48 3.39
C TYR A 60 7.33 12.71 2.59
N PRO A 61 8.18 13.46 1.86
CA PRO A 61 7.72 14.63 1.12
C PRO A 61 6.75 14.28 -0.02
N ARG A 62 6.93 13.13 -0.67
CA ARG A 62 6.04 12.69 -1.77
C ARG A 62 4.69 12.26 -1.21
N VAL A 63 4.70 11.48 -0.14
CA VAL A 63 3.48 10.98 0.52
C VAL A 63 2.67 12.10 1.16
N CYS A 64 3.29 13.07 1.84
CA CYS A 64 2.55 14.14 2.52
C CYS A 64 2.04 15.25 1.61
N LEU A 65 2.55 15.35 0.38
CA LEU A 65 2.06 16.28 -0.64
C LEU A 65 0.96 15.66 -1.51
N TYR A 66 0.75 14.35 -1.38
CA TYR A 66 -0.33 13.62 -1.99
C TYR A 66 -1.61 13.72 -1.16
#